data_AF-A0A969B917-F1
#
_entry.id   AF-A0A969B917-F1
#
_cell.length_a   1.000
_cell.length_b   1.000
_cell.length_c   1.000
_cell.angle_alpha   90.00
_cell.angle_beta   90.00
_cell.angle_gamma   90.00
#
_symmetry.space_group_name_H-M   'P 1'
#
loop_
_entity.id
_entity.type
_entity.pdbx_description
1 polymer ?
#
loop_
_entity_poly.entity_id
_entity_poly.type
_entity_poly.pdbx_seq_one_letter_code
_entity_poly.pdbx_strand_id
1 'polypeptide(L)' 'MSFINYNAKEIHCKIVYYGPSLGGKTTNLQWVYHQTASPEKSELFSLPGDVERTLFFD' A
#
# COMPACT_ATOMS: atom_id res chain seq x y z
N MET A 1 -14.72 -2.67 -2.39
CA MET A 1 -15.34 -2.32 -3.67
C MET A 1 -14.40 -1.37 -4.38
N SER A 2 -14.16 -1.54 -5.68
CA SER A 2 -13.31 -0.63 -6.45
C SER A 2 -14.00 0.72 -6.63
N PHE A 3 -13.21 1.78 -6.71
CA PHE A 3 -13.67 3.12 -7.05
C PHE A 3 -13.27 3.42 -8.50
N ILE A 4 -14.18 3.96 -9.31
CA ILE A 4 -13.94 4.23 -10.73
C ILE A 4 -13.90 5.74 -10.93
N ASN A 5 -12.75 6.25 -11.36
CA ASN A 5 -12.57 7.65 -11.74
C ASN A 5 -12.69 7.78 -13.27
N TYR A 6 -13.88 8.15 -13.73
CA TYR A 6 -14.14 8.30 -15.17
C TYR A 6 -13.38 9.46 -15.83
N ASN A 7 -13.11 10.54 -15.08
CA ASN A 7 -12.39 11.71 -15.61
C ASN A 7 -10.92 11.37 -15.87
N ALA A 8 -10.26 10.68 -14.94
CA ALA A 8 -8.89 10.20 -15.10
C ALA A 8 -8.78 8.93 -15.94
N LYS A 9 -9.91 8.24 -16.22
CA LYS A 9 -9.97 6.90 -16.83
C LYS A 9 -9.23 5.84 -16.00
N GLU A 10 -9.37 5.90 -14.69
CA GLU A 10 -8.66 5.05 -13.73
C GLU A 10 -9.63 4.23 -12.88
N ILE A 11 -9.19 3.03 -12.48
CA ILE A 11 -9.91 2.16 -11.55
C ILE A 11 -9.03 1.93 -10.32
N HIS A 12 -9.49 2.41 -9.18
CA HIS A 12 -8.81 2.30 -7.90
C HIS A 12 -9.25 1.00 -7.23
N CYS A 13 -8.30 0.08 -7.09
CA CYS A 13 -8.51 -1.22 -6.47
C CYS A 13 -7.88 -1.23 -5.06
N LYS A 14 -8.59 -1.78 -4.08
CA LYS A 14 -8.07 -1.99 -2.73
C LYS A 14 -7.61 -3.44 -2.56
N ILE A 15 -6.31 -3.64 -2.35
CA ILE A 15 -5.72 -4.94 -2.02
C ILE A 15 -5.52 -5.03 -0.51
N VAL A 16 -6.01 -6.09 0.11
CA VAL A 16 -5.92 -6.30 1.56
C VAL A 16 -5.05 -7.51 1.85
N TYR A 17 -3.92 -7.29 2.51
CA TYR A 17 -3.10 -8.37 3.07
C TYR A 17 -3.66 -8.75 4.44
N TYR A 18 -4.25 -9.94 4.55
CA TYR A 18 -4.83 -10.45 5.79
C TYR A 18 -4.07 -11.68 6.29
N GLY A 19 -4.01 -11.89 7.61
CA GLY A 19 -3.35 -13.04 8.21
C GLY A 19 -2.85 -12.79 9.64
N PRO A 20 -2.29 -13.81 10.30
CA PRO A 20 -1.81 -13.71 11.67
C PRO A 20 -0.64 -12.74 11.83
N SER A 21 -0.37 -12.31 13.06
CA SER A 21 0.83 -11.52 13.41
C SER A 21 2.10 -12.23 12.92
N LEU A 22 3.08 -11.44 12.46
CA LEU A 22 4.34 -11.93 11.86
C LEU A 22 4.20 -12.77 10.58
N GLY A 23 3.01 -12.89 9.98
CA GLY A 23 2.78 -13.61 8.71
C GLY A 23 3.32 -12.93 7.44
N GLY A 24 4.32 -12.06 7.53
CA GLY A 24 5.01 -11.49 6.35
C GLY A 24 4.26 -10.41 5.55
N LYS A 25 3.07 -9.97 5.99
CA LYS A 25 2.25 -8.95 5.28
C LYS A 25 3.03 -7.67 4.95
N THR A 26 3.73 -7.13 5.95
CA THR A 26 4.54 -5.91 5.82
C THR A 26 5.74 -6.12 4.88
N THR A 27 6.43 -7.25 5.01
CA THR A 27 7.56 -7.62 4.15
C THR A 27 7.14 -7.73 2.69
N ASN A 28 5.94 -8.25 2.41
CA ASN A 28 5.44 -8.35 1.05
C ASN A 28 5.18 -6.97 0.41
N LEU A 29 4.51 -6.06 1.14
CA LEU A 29 4.30 -4.69 0.66
C LEU A 29 5.63 -3.96 0.39
N GLN A 30 6.62 -4.10 1.28
CA GLN A 30 7.96 -3.54 1.07
C GLN A 30 8.62 -4.10 -0.19
N TRP A 31 8.57 -5.43 -0.38
CA TRP A 31 9.16 -6.08 -1.56
C TRP A 31 8.52 -5.59 -2.86
N VAL A 32 7.18 -5.57 -2.93
CA VAL A 32 6.44 -5.07 -4.11
C VAL A 32 6.79 -3.61 -4.38
N TYR A 33 6.85 -2.77 -3.33
CA TYR A 33 7.23 -1.37 -3.46
C TYR A 33 8.62 -1.20 -4.06
N HIS A 34 9.63 -1.93 -3.55
CA HIS A 34 10.99 -1.84 -4.07
C HIS A 34 11.11 -2.36 -5.52
N GLN A 35 10.36 -3.40 -5.88
CA GLN A 35 10.42 -3.98 -7.22
C GLN A 35 9.70 -3.14 -8.30
N THR A 36 8.73 -2.33 -7.90
CA THR A 36 7.92 -1.48 -8.80
C THR A 36 8.34 0.00 -8.80
N ALA A 37 9.37 0.36 -8.03
CA ALA A 37 9.83 1.73 -7.90
C ALA A 37 10.51 2.26 -9.18
N SER A 38 9.81 3.15 -9.90
CA SER A 38 10.40 4.09 -10.87
C SER A 38 11.12 5.24 -10.12
N PRO A 39 12.10 5.94 -10.72
CA PRO A 39 12.83 7.03 -10.06
C PRO A 39 11.97 8.19 -9.50
N GLU A 40 10.74 8.37 -9.95
CA GLU A 40 9.85 9.49 -9.57
C GLU A 40 8.92 9.16 -8.39
N LYS A 41 9.37 8.37 -7.40
CA LYS A 41 8.50 7.89 -6.32
C LYS A 41 8.38 8.81 -5.11
N SER A 42 7.17 8.85 -4.57
CA SER A 42 6.80 9.29 -3.23
C SER A 42 7.23 8.27 -2.16
N GLU A 43 7.69 8.77 -1.00
CA GLU A 43 8.30 7.93 0.03
C GLU A 43 7.28 7.01 0.73
N LEU A 44 7.73 5.80 1.05
CA LEU A 44 6.98 4.85 1.86
C LEU A 44 7.03 5.27 3.32
N PHE A 45 5.96 5.87 3.85
CA PHE A 45 5.90 6.29 5.26
C PHE A 45 4.89 5.47 6.06
N SER A 46 5.28 5.10 7.28
CA SER A 46 4.37 4.52 8.26
C SER A 46 3.74 5.64 9.07
N LEU A 47 2.41 5.71 9.14
CA LEU A 47 1.73 6.55 10.12
C LEU A 47 1.81 5.85 11.49
N PRO A 48 2.47 6.44 12.50
CA PRO A 48 2.46 5.91 13.85
C PRO A 48 1.11 6.28 14.49
N GLY A 49 0.14 5.39 14.43
CA GLY A 49 -1.06 5.43 15.28
C GLY A 49 -0.86 4.51 16.49
N ASP A 50 -1.30 4.95 17.67
CA ASP A 50 -1.08 4.28 18.97
C ASP A 50 -1.54 2.81 19.05
N VAL A 51 -2.35 2.33 18.10
CA VAL A 51 -2.94 0.98 18.14
C VAL A 51 -2.63 0.15 16.89
N GLU A 52 -2.35 0.77 15.74
CA GLU A 52 -2.12 0.05 14.47
C GLU A 52 -1.07 0.77 13.59
N ARG A 53 0.04 0.07 13.29
CA ARG A 53 1.01 0.51 12.28
C ARG A 53 0.34 0.41 10.91
N THR A 54 -0.08 1.54 10.35
CA THR A 54 -0.62 1.59 8.99
C THR A 54 0.45 2.13 8.05
N LEU A 55 0.77 1.36 7.01
CA LEU A 55 1.66 1.79 5.94
C LEU A 55 0.83 2.55 4.90
N PHE A 56 1.23 3.78 4.58
CA PHE A 56 0.63 4.61 3.55
C PHE A 56 1.64 4.88 2.44
N PHE A 57 1.12 4.98 1.22
CA PHE A 57 1.84 5.42 0.02
C PHE A 57 0.86 6.34 -0.71
N ASP A 58 1.23 7.59 -0.95
CA ASP A 58 0.49 8.55 -1.79
C ASP A 58 1.27 8.75 -3.09
#